data_AF-A0A5J4QWV4-F1
#
_entry.id   AF-A0A5J4QWV4-F1
#
_cell.length_a   1.000
_cell.length_b   1.000
_cell.length_c   1.000
_cell.angle_alpha   90.00
_cell.angle_beta   90.00
_cell.angle_gamma   90.00
#
_symmetry.space_group_name_H-M   'P 1'
#
loop_
_entity.id
_entity.type
_entity.pdbx_description
1 polymer ?
#
loop_
_entity_poly.entity_id
_entity_poly.type
_entity_poly.pdbx_seq_one_letter_code
_entity_poly.pdbx_strand_id
1 'polypeptide(L)'
;KHITTQQYYRELYVKNENLKEEIEDLQEQKEATREEVRHVYDMKDEARDKFLAMDEYVRRKDNELTSIETKLQKTKQEYEPYKVQEELNRIHELFPIMKEQLRIAELCQKIGFTIEAVRQLLKGITLSIVFGKLYSPEHKQHFEVKEAKVKIDHEPDNPNKLRLSINGMNIMDWFRQKYKEVQQRIRVNTFNVSKNKGFRL
;
A
#
# COMPACT_ATOMS: atom_id res chain seq x y z
N LYS A 1 81.24 -65.47 -7.09
CA LYS A 1 80.58 -66.34 -8.10
C LYS A 1 81.17 -65.97 -9.46
N HIS A 2 81.82 -66.90 -10.16
CA HIS A 2 82.28 -66.64 -11.53
C HIS A 2 81.13 -66.95 -12.48
N ILE A 3 80.63 -65.93 -13.18
CA ILE A 3 79.67 -66.07 -14.27
C ILE A 3 80.44 -66.22 -15.58
N THR A 4 79.95 -67.03 -16.50
CA THR A 4 80.58 -67.14 -17.82
C THR A 4 80.37 -65.84 -18.59
N THR A 5 81.34 -65.49 -19.46
CA THR A 5 81.25 -64.27 -20.29
C THR A 5 79.93 -64.21 -21.07
N GLN A 6 79.42 -65.36 -21.52
CA GLN A 6 78.13 -65.46 -22.20
C GLN A 6 76.92 -65.17 -21.29
N GLN A 7 76.94 -65.62 -20.03
CA GLN A 7 75.90 -65.30 -19.04
C GLN A 7 75.87 -63.81 -18.74
N TYR A 8 77.04 -63.18 -18.57
CA TYR A 8 77.16 -61.75 -18.35
C TYR A 8 76.54 -60.93 -19.50
N TYR A 9 76.87 -61.25 -20.76
CA TYR A 9 76.29 -60.54 -21.91
C TYR A 9 74.77 -60.77 -22.04
N ARG A 10 74.26 -61.95 -21.68
CA ARG A 10 72.82 -62.23 -21.67
C ARG A 10 72.08 -61.40 -20.61
N GLU A 11 72.60 -61.33 -19.39
CA GLU A 11 72.02 -60.52 -18.32
C GLU A 11 72.09 -59.03 -18.64
N LEU A 12 73.21 -58.56 -19.23
CA LEU A 12 73.38 -57.18 -19.68
C LEU A 12 72.36 -56.81 -20.77
N TYR A 13 72.12 -57.72 -21.72
CA TYR A 13 71.14 -57.53 -22.78
C TYR A 13 69.72 -57.41 -22.22
N VAL A 14 69.31 -58.34 -21.35
CA VAL A 14 67.99 -58.28 -20.69
C VAL A 14 67.83 -56.99 -19.89
N LYS A 15 68.87 -56.56 -19.16
CA LYS A 15 68.83 -55.31 -18.41
C LYS A 15 68.70 -54.09 -19.31
N ASN A 16 69.37 -54.07 -20.46
CA ASN A 16 69.24 -52.98 -21.43
C ASN A 16 67.86 -52.93 -22.09
N GLU A 17 67.26 -54.07 -22.41
CA GLU A 17 65.89 -54.12 -22.95
C GLU A 17 64.89 -53.62 -21.89
N ASN A 18 65.00 -54.07 -20.64
CA ASN A 18 64.14 -53.59 -19.55
C ASN A 18 64.29 -52.08 -19.30
N LEU A 19 65.53 -51.56 -19.33
CA LEU A 19 65.78 -50.13 -19.18
C LEU A 19 65.20 -49.33 -20.35
N LYS A 20 65.21 -49.89 -21.56
CA LYS A 20 64.64 -49.26 -22.74
C LYS A 20 63.12 -49.18 -22.64
N GLU A 21 62.48 -50.27 -22.20
CA GLU A 21 61.03 -50.31 -21.93
C GLU A 21 60.64 -49.30 -20.83
N GLU A 22 61.38 -49.25 -19.72
CA GLU A 22 61.11 -48.27 -18.65
C GLU A 22 61.29 -46.82 -19.11
N ILE A 23 62.27 -46.54 -19.98
CA ILE A 23 62.45 -45.19 -20.55
C ILE A 23 61.27 -44.83 -21.46
N GLU A 24 60.76 -45.78 -22.24
CA GLU A 24 59.60 -45.58 -23.12
C GLU A 24 58.33 -45.29 -22.28
N ASP A 25 58.08 -46.09 -21.24
CA ASP A 25 56.97 -45.88 -20.30
C ASP A 25 57.07 -44.51 -19.61
N LEU A 26 58.26 -44.11 -19.16
CA LEU A 26 58.48 -42.81 -18.52
C LEU A 26 58.29 -41.65 -19.49
N GLN A 27 58.61 -41.82 -20.78
CA GLN A 27 58.35 -40.81 -21.80
C GLN A 27 56.85 -40.65 -22.05
N GLU A 28 56.12 -41.76 -22.15
CA GLU A 28 54.66 -41.74 -22.31
C GLU A 28 53.98 -41.07 -21.11
N GLN A 29 54.36 -41.44 -19.88
CA GLN A 29 53.85 -40.81 -18.65
C GLN A 29 54.15 -39.31 -18.60
N LYS A 30 55.35 -38.90 -19.02
CA LYS A 30 55.74 -37.48 -19.07
C LYS A 30 54.89 -36.71 -20.08
N GLU A 31 54.58 -37.30 -21.23
CA GLU A 31 53.75 -36.67 -22.24
C GLU A 31 52.28 -36.57 -21.79
N ALA A 32 51.74 -37.64 -21.21
CA ALA A 32 50.40 -37.64 -20.60
C ALA A 32 50.28 -36.57 -19.50
N THR A 33 51.25 -36.50 -18.58
CA THR A 33 51.27 -35.49 -17.50
C THR A 33 51.34 -34.07 -18.09
N ARG A 34 52.09 -33.87 -19.17
CA ARG A 34 52.21 -32.56 -19.82
C ARG A 34 50.88 -32.10 -20.42
N GLU A 35 50.13 -33.01 -21.02
CA GLU A 35 48.81 -32.71 -21.58
C GLU A 35 47.78 -32.42 -20.48
N GLU A 36 47.80 -33.17 -19.38
CA GLU A 36 46.96 -32.88 -18.21
C GLU A 36 47.25 -31.49 -17.62
N VAL A 37 48.53 -31.14 -17.47
CA VAL A 37 48.93 -29.81 -17.00
C VAL A 37 48.39 -28.73 -17.92
N ARG A 38 48.47 -28.92 -19.25
CA ARG A 38 47.93 -27.98 -20.23
C ARG A 38 46.42 -27.80 -20.06
N HIS A 39 45.68 -28.90 -19.97
CA HIS A 39 44.23 -28.88 -19.76
C HIS A 39 43.85 -28.17 -18.45
N VAL A 40 44.62 -28.36 -17.37
CA VAL A 40 44.41 -27.64 -16.10
C VAL A 40 44.63 -26.13 -16.25
N TYR A 41 45.63 -25.69 -17.03
CA TYR A 41 45.81 -24.27 -17.29
C TYR A 41 44.65 -23.68 -18.09
N ASP A 42 44.17 -24.38 -19.12
CA ASP A 42 43.03 -23.94 -19.92
C ASP A 42 41.76 -23.80 -19.04
N MET A 43 41.48 -24.80 -18.20
CA MET A 43 40.37 -24.73 -17.23
C MET A 43 40.52 -23.58 -16.23
N LYS A 44 41.75 -23.30 -15.78
CA LYS A 44 42.03 -22.20 -14.84
C LYS A 44 41.73 -20.85 -15.49
N ASP A 45 42.12 -20.68 -16.74
CA ASP A 45 41.91 -19.44 -17.46
C ASP A 45 40.41 -19.23 -17.78
N GLU A 46 39.68 -20.28 -18.17
CA GLU A 46 38.22 -20.22 -18.30
C GLU A 46 37.52 -19.87 -16.99
N ALA A 47 37.95 -20.47 -15.87
CA ALA A 47 37.38 -20.19 -14.56
C ALA A 47 37.63 -18.72 -14.15
N ARG A 48 38.82 -18.20 -14.47
CA ARG A 48 39.19 -16.80 -14.23
C ARG A 48 38.30 -15.86 -15.04
N ASP A 49 38.07 -16.15 -16.32
CA ASP A 49 37.23 -15.30 -17.17
C ASP A 49 35.78 -15.26 -16.69
N LYS A 50 35.23 -16.41 -16.27
CA LYS A 50 33.90 -16.48 -15.65
C LYS A 50 33.84 -15.68 -14.35
N PHE A 51 34.87 -15.73 -13.52
CA PHE A 51 34.95 -14.96 -12.28
C PHE A 51 34.96 -13.44 -12.56
N LEU A 52 35.75 -12.99 -13.53
CA LEU A 52 35.81 -11.57 -13.91
C LEU A 52 34.47 -11.06 -14.46
N ALA A 53 33.79 -11.86 -15.29
CA ALA A 53 32.47 -11.51 -15.80
C ALA A 53 31.42 -11.41 -14.68
N MET A 54 31.50 -12.30 -13.69
CA MET A 54 30.61 -12.27 -12.53
C MET A 54 30.90 -11.04 -11.65
N ASP A 55 32.16 -10.72 -11.38
CA ASP A 55 32.56 -9.53 -10.61
C ASP A 55 32.03 -8.24 -11.25
N GLU A 56 32.16 -8.10 -12.57
CA GLU A 56 31.61 -6.96 -13.30
C GLU A 56 30.07 -6.90 -13.23
N TYR A 57 29.39 -8.05 -13.25
CA TYR A 57 27.95 -8.12 -13.08
C TYR A 57 27.52 -7.66 -11.68
N VAL A 58 28.18 -8.15 -10.62
CA VAL A 58 27.92 -7.75 -9.24
C VAL A 58 28.12 -6.24 -9.08
N ARG A 59 29.25 -5.70 -9.57
CA ARG A 59 29.52 -4.26 -9.52
C ARG A 59 28.46 -3.42 -10.22
N ARG A 60 27.92 -3.90 -11.36
CA ARG A 60 26.80 -3.23 -12.03
C ARG A 60 25.54 -3.25 -11.17
N LYS A 61 25.22 -4.38 -10.53
CA LYS A 61 24.07 -4.50 -9.64
C LYS A 61 24.18 -3.65 -8.39
N ASP A 62 25.35 -3.52 -7.80
CA ASP A 62 25.58 -2.63 -6.65
C ASP A 62 25.37 -1.16 -7.02
N ASN A 63 25.80 -0.75 -8.21
CA ASN A 63 25.55 0.61 -8.71
C ASN A 63 24.05 0.85 -8.97
N GLU A 64 23.35 -0.12 -9.56
CA GLU A 64 21.89 -0.06 -9.74
C GLU A 64 21.19 0.07 -8.39
N LEU A 65 21.54 -0.77 -7.41
CA LEU A 65 20.98 -0.74 -6.05
C LEU A 65 21.20 0.62 -5.39
N THR A 66 22.42 1.14 -5.41
CA THR A 66 22.75 2.46 -4.84
C THR A 66 21.90 3.57 -5.49
N SER A 67 21.70 3.50 -6.81
CA SER A 67 20.88 4.47 -7.53
C SER A 67 19.40 4.39 -7.16
N ILE A 68 18.89 3.17 -6.94
CA ILE A 68 17.51 2.92 -6.53
C ILE A 68 17.30 3.39 -5.09
N GLU A 69 18.21 3.08 -4.18
CA GLU A 69 18.17 3.52 -2.78
C GLU A 69 18.18 5.05 -2.68
N THR A 70 19.06 5.71 -3.43
CA THR A 70 19.11 7.18 -3.45
C THR A 70 17.80 7.78 -3.95
N LYS A 71 17.22 7.21 -5.02
CA LYS A 71 15.92 7.64 -5.54
C LYS A 71 14.81 7.39 -4.52
N LEU A 72 14.78 6.23 -3.88
CA LEU A 72 13.80 5.87 -2.87
C LEU A 72 13.85 6.84 -1.68
N GLN A 73 15.05 7.17 -1.21
CA GLN A 73 15.24 8.11 -0.11
C GLN A 73 14.79 9.53 -0.48
N LYS A 74 15.11 9.99 -1.69
CA LYS A 74 14.61 11.28 -2.19
C LYS A 74 13.09 11.30 -2.29
N THR A 75 12.48 10.27 -2.87
CA THR A 75 11.01 10.13 -2.94
C THR A 75 10.40 10.12 -1.55
N LYS A 76 11.01 9.43 -0.57
CA LYS A 76 10.52 9.42 0.82
C LYS A 76 10.57 10.80 1.47
N GLN A 77 11.61 11.59 1.20
CA GLN A 77 11.75 12.94 1.73
C GLN A 77 10.81 13.97 1.05
N GLU A 78 10.47 13.74 -0.22
CA GLU A 78 9.45 14.50 -0.94
C GLU A 78 8.03 14.09 -0.51
N TYR A 79 7.82 12.78 -0.33
CA TYR A 79 6.60 12.15 0.15
C TYR A 79 6.57 12.14 1.69
N GLU A 80 6.49 13.32 2.29
CA GLU A 80 6.40 13.48 3.75
C GLU A 80 4.94 13.68 4.17
N PRO A 81 4.21 12.62 4.59
CA PRO A 81 2.89 12.78 5.21
C PRO A 81 2.96 13.65 6.47
N TYR A 82 4.14 13.70 7.11
CA TYR A 82 4.39 14.54 8.28
C TYR A 82 4.35 16.03 7.93
N LYS A 83 4.79 16.46 6.75
CA LYS A 83 4.63 17.87 6.32
C LYS A 83 3.15 18.25 6.18
N VAL A 84 2.34 17.37 5.58
CA VAL A 84 0.89 17.62 5.45
C VAL A 84 0.23 17.66 6.83
N GLN A 85 0.64 16.77 7.74
CA GLN A 85 0.13 16.75 9.11
C GLN A 85 0.57 17.98 9.91
N GLU A 86 1.81 18.43 9.77
CA GLU A 86 2.33 19.65 10.39
C GLU A 86 1.60 20.88 9.87
N GLU A 87 1.42 21.01 8.55
CA GLU A 87 0.64 22.08 7.94
C GLU A 87 -0.83 22.04 8.41
N LEU A 88 -1.44 20.86 8.50
CA LEU A 88 -2.78 20.69 9.02
C LEU A 88 -2.88 21.07 10.51
N ASN A 89 -1.90 20.67 11.32
CA ASN A 89 -1.81 21.04 12.73
C ASN A 89 -1.68 22.55 12.87
N ARG A 90 -0.85 23.19 12.04
CA ARG A 90 -0.68 24.64 12.01
C ARG A 90 -1.98 25.35 11.61
N ILE A 91 -2.71 24.85 10.62
CA ILE A 91 -4.04 25.35 10.26
C ILE A 91 -4.99 25.23 11.45
N HIS A 92 -4.98 24.11 12.16
CA HIS A 92 -5.82 23.88 13.34
C HIS A 92 -5.47 24.78 14.53
N GLU A 93 -4.20 25.15 14.70
CA GLU A 93 -3.75 26.12 15.71
C GLU A 93 -4.15 27.55 15.35
N LEU A 94 -3.95 27.95 14.09
CA LEU A 94 -4.24 29.31 13.62
C LEU A 94 -5.74 29.57 13.48
N PHE A 95 -6.53 28.56 13.09
CA PHE A 95 -7.95 28.68 12.84
C PHE A 95 -8.74 27.58 13.58
N PRO A 96 -8.94 27.69 14.90
CA PRO A 96 -9.64 26.68 15.70
C PRO A 96 -11.06 26.36 15.17
N ILE A 97 -11.72 27.37 14.60
CA ILE A 97 -13.07 27.25 14.02
C ILE A 97 -13.12 26.28 12.82
N MET A 98 -11.99 26.01 12.14
CA MET A 98 -11.98 25.09 10.99
C MET A 98 -12.34 23.66 11.40
N LYS A 99 -11.98 23.23 12.63
CA LYS A 99 -12.41 21.91 13.15
C LYS A 99 -13.93 21.81 13.18
N GLU A 100 -14.57 22.89 13.60
CA GLU A 100 -16.03 22.96 13.70
C GLU A 100 -16.69 23.09 12.32
N GLN A 101 -16.09 23.83 11.39
CA GLN A 101 -16.54 23.91 10.01
C GLN A 101 -16.48 22.55 9.30
N LEU A 102 -15.42 21.75 9.55
CA LEU A 102 -15.31 20.38 9.03
C LEU A 102 -16.39 19.47 9.63
N ARG A 103 -16.58 19.52 10.96
CA ARG A 103 -17.61 18.75 11.66
C ARG A 103 -19.01 19.01 11.07
N ILE A 104 -19.37 20.27 10.87
CA ILE A 104 -20.68 20.62 10.32
C ILE A 104 -20.77 20.30 8.81
N ALA A 105 -19.69 20.44 8.05
CA ALA A 105 -19.65 20.07 6.63
C ALA A 105 -19.89 18.57 6.42
N GLU A 106 -19.28 17.73 7.25
CA GLU A 106 -19.54 16.27 7.25
C GLU A 106 -20.99 15.95 7.58
N LEU A 107 -21.58 16.65 8.56
CA LEU A 107 -22.99 16.48 8.90
C LEU A 107 -23.88 16.84 7.70
N CYS A 108 -23.64 17.98 7.06
CA CYS A 108 -24.40 18.39 5.88
C CYS A 108 -24.31 17.34 4.75
N GLN A 109 -23.13 16.79 4.48
CA GLN A 109 -22.96 15.74 3.48
C GLN A 109 -23.71 14.46 3.86
N LYS A 110 -23.63 14.03 5.12
CA LYS A 110 -24.38 12.86 5.63
C LYS A 110 -25.89 13.05 5.49
N ILE A 111 -26.39 14.27 5.63
CA ILE A 111 -27.80 14.61 5.48
C ILE A 111 -28.25 14.63 4.01
N GLY A 112 -27.30 14.73 3.06
CA GLY A 112 -27.55 14.69 1.62
C GLY A 112 -27.35 16.01 0.89
N PHE A 113 -26.68 17.00 1.51
CA PHE A 113 -26.29 18.23 0.79
C PHE A 113 -25.09 17.97 -0.12
N THR A 114 -25.11 18.59 -1.32
CA THR A 114 -23.97 18.57 -2.25
C THR A 114 -22.83 19.42 -1.73
N ILE A 115 -21.60 19.14 -2.16
CA ILE A 115 -20.40 19.91 -1.76
C ILE A 115 -20.57 21.41 -2.03
N GLU A 116 -21.21 21.78 -3.15
CA GLU A 116 -21.45 23.19 -3.48
C GLU A 116 -22.46 23.84 -2.53
N ALA A 117 -23.53 23.14 -2.15
CA ALA A 117 -24.46 23.61 -1.13
C ALA A 117 -23.77 23.78 0.23
N VAL A 118 -22.93 22.82 0.63
CA VAL A 118 -22.13 22.91 1.86
C VAL A 118 -21.20 24.12 1.83
N ARG A 119 -20.52 24.37 0.71
CA ARG A 119 -19.66 25.53 0.54
C ARG A 119 -20.43 26.85 0.69
N GLN A 120 -21.64 26.94 0.13
CA GLN A 120 -22.48 28.14 0.28
C GLN A 120 -22.93 28.32 1.74
N LEU A 121 -23.34 27.25 2.41
CA LEU A 121 -23.72 27.28 3.84
C LEU A 121 -22.56 27.74 4.73
N LEU A 122 -21.34 27.26 4.48
CA LEU A 122 -20.15 27.67 5.24
C LEU A 122 -19.75 29.13 5.00
N LYS A 123 -20.12 29.72 3.86
CA LYS A 123 -19.98 31.16 3.58
C LYS A 123 -21.05 32.01 4.29
N GLY A 124 -21.94 31.39 5.06
CA GLY A 124 -23.06 32.07 5.74
C GLY A 124 -24.28 32.30 4.85
N ILE A 125 -24.34 31.69 3.67
CA ILE A 125 -25.49 31.83 2.77
C ILE A 125 -26.62 30.93 3.27
N THR A 126 -27.83 31.49 3.37
CA THR A 126 -29.05 30.72 3.65
C THR A 126 -29.56 30.09 2.36
N LEU A 127 -29.69 28.76 2.34
CA LEU A 127 -30.24 28.00 1.22
C LEU A 127 -31.74 27.82 1.38
N SER A 128 -32.48 27.83 0.26
CA SER A 128 -33.91 27.55 0.24
C SER A 128 -34.17 26.23 -0.48
N ILE A 129 -34.80 25.28 0.20
CA ILE A 129 -35.24 24.01 -0.35
C ILE A 129 -36.73 24.13 -0.70
N VAL A 130 -37.03 24.15 -2.00
CA VAL A 130 -38.42 24.19 -2.49
C VAL A 130 -39.11 22.85 -2.20
N PHE A 131 -38.48 21.75 -2.63
CA PHE A 131 -38.91 20.38 -2.36
C PHE A 131 -37.68 19.47 -2.35
N GLY A 132 -37.61 18.52 -1.43
CA GLY A 132 -36.50 17.58 -1.37
C GLY A 132 -36.67 16.53 -0.29
N LYS A 133 -35.63 15.70 -0.12
CA LYS A 133 -35.54 14.71 0.95
C LYS A 133 -34.22 14.90 1.69
N LEU A 134 -34.28 14.89 3.02
CA LEU A 134 -33.11 14.96 3.89
C LEU A 134 -32.95 13.62 4.60
N TYR A 135 -31.75 13.08 4.61
CA TYR A 135 -31.42 11.86 5.34
C TYR A 135 -31.19 12.17 6.82
N SER A 136 -31.83 11.41 7.70
CA SER A 136 -31.58 11.45 9.15
C SER A 136 -30.58 10.35 9.53
N PRO A 137 -29.35 10.70 9.96
CA PRO A 137 -28.40 9.70 10.45
C PRO A 137 -28.89 9.00 11.73
N GLU A 138 -29.61 9.72 12.60
CA GLU A 138 -30.15 9.20 13.87
C GLU A 138 -31.23 8.13 13.63
N HIS A 139 -32.12 8.35 12.67
CA HIS A 139 -33.25 7.46 12.38
C HIS A 139 -33.05 6.56 11.16
N LYS A 140 -31.90 6.70 10.47
CA LYS A 140 -31.51 5.95 9.26
C LYS A 140 -32.55 5.97 8.14
N GLN A 141 -33.28 7.06 7.98
CA GLN A 141 -34.32 7.20 6.95
C GLN A 141 -34.39 8.62 6.40
N HIS A 142 -35.03 8.75 5.24
CA HIS A 142 -35.24 10.05 4.58
C HIS A 142 -36.56 10.68 4.99
N PHE A 143 -36.57 12.00 5.14
CA PHE A 143 -37.75 12.79 5.42
C PHE A 143 -37.97 13.83 4.33
N GLU A 144 -39.22 13.96 3.88
CA GLU A 144 -39.59 14.98 2.91
C GLU A 144 -39.56 16.38 3.52
N VAL A 145 -39.02 17.31 2.76
CA VAL A 145 -38.89 18.71 3.13
C VAL A 145 -39.51 19.57 2.05
N LYS A 146 -40.29 20.58 2.46
CA LYS A 146 -40.99 21.53 1.58
C LYS A 146 -40.79 22.93 2.13
N GLU A 147 -40.48 23.87 1.25
CA GLU A 147 -40.36 25.30 1.56
C GLU A 147 -39.55 25.59 2.83
N ALA A 148 -38.32 25.06 2.88
CA ALA A 148 -37.46 25.17 4.04
C ALA A 148 -36.25 26.06 3.79
N LYS A 149 -35.91 26.90 4.76
CA LYS A 149 -34.69 27.70 4.77
C LYS A 149 -33.66 27.02 5.65
N VAL A 150 -32.49 26.74 5.10
CA VAL A 150 -31.38 26.05 5.77
C VAL A 150 -30.18 26.98 5.87
N LYS A 151 -29.57 27.07 7.04
CA LYS A 151 -28.36 27.87 7.27
C LYS A 151 -27.49 27.25 8.35
N ILE A 152 -26.22 27.63 8.36
CA ILE A 152 -25.30 27.31 9.46
C ILE A 152 -25.22 28.55 10.34
N ASP A 153 -25.57 28.39 11.61
CA ASP A 153 -25.49 29.43 12.63
C ASP A 153 -24.62 28.97 13.79
N HIS A 154 -24.23 29.91 14.65
CA HIS A 154 -23.64 29.58 15.94
C HIS A 154 -24.70 29.01 16.90
N GLU A 155 -24.28 28.11 17.79
CA GLU A 155 -25.12 27.69 18.90
C GLU A 155 -25.33 28.88 19.86
N PRO A 156 -26.55 29.09 20.39
CA PRO A 156 -26.83 30.21 21.30
C PRO A 156 -25.96 30.19 22.56
N ASP A 157 -25.66 28.97 23.04
CA ASP A 157 -24.92 28.74 24.27
C ASP A 157 -23.40 28.75 24.05
N ASN A 158 -22.95 28.59 22.80
CA ASN A 158 -21.52 28.50 22.48
C ASN A 158 -21.20 29.09 21.09
N PRO A 159 -20.58 30.28 21.02
CA PRO A 159 -20.25 30.92 19.75
C PRO A 159 -19.14 30.17 18.98
N ASN A 160 -18.41 29.25 19.59
CA ASN A 160 -17.41 28.45 18.88
C ASN A 160 -17.99 27.18 18.25
N LYS A 161 -19.29 26.92 18.46
CA LYS A 161 -19.97 25.73 17.97
C LYS A 161 -20.99 26.10 16.90
N LEU A 162 -20.98 25.37 15.79
CA LEU A 162 -21.86 25.58 14.66
C LEU A 162 -23.01 24.57 14.71
N ARG A 163 -24.20 25.01 14.31
CA ARG A 163 -25.37 24.15 14.11
C ARG A 163 -25.97 24.40 12.74
N LEU A 164 -26.42 23.33 12.12
CA LEU A 164 -27.26 23.41 10.92
C LEU A 164 -28.69 23.62 11.39
N SER A 165 -29.31 24.71 10.96
CA SER A 165 -30.68 25.05 11.28
C SER A 165 -31.57 24.95 10.04
N ILE A 166 -32.80 24.45 10.24
CA ILE A 166 -33.86 24.40 9.24
C ILE A 166 -35.07 25.17 9.78
N ASN A 167 -35.49 26.21 9.08
CA ASN A 167 -36.52 27.16 9.53
C ASN A 167 -36.28 27.68 10.96
N GLY A 168 -35.00 27.87 11.34
CA GLY A 168 -34.59 28.33 12.67
C GLY A 168 -34.52 27.24 13.75
N MET A 169 -34.96 26.01 13.47
CA MET A 169 -34.85 24.86 14.37
C MET A 169 -33.56 24.08 14.10
N ASN A 170 -32.92 23.50 15.13
CA ASN A 170 -31.79 22.59 14.92
C ASN A 170 -32.23 21.40 14.04
N ILE A 171 -31.42 21.06 13.03
CA ILE A 171 -31.75 19.99 12.09
C ILE A 171 -31.99 18.63 12.76
N MET A 172 -31.30 18.33 13.86
CA MET A 172 -31.47 17.10 14.61
C MET A 172 -32.82 17.06 15.32
N ASP A 173 -33.23 18.18 15.92
CA ASP A 173 -34.54 18.28 16.55
C ASP A 173 -35.68 18.23 15.52
N TRP A 174 -35.46 18.81 14.33
CA TRP A 174 -36.38 18.68 13.21
C TRP A 174 -36.55 17.22 12.79
N PHE A 175 -35.47 16.44 12.69
CA PHE A 175 -35.56 15.01 12.40
C PHE A 175 -36.33 14.23 13.47
N ARG A 176 -36.08 14.52 14.76
CA ARG A 176 -36.83 13.89 15.87
C ARG A 176 -38.31 14.21 15.81
N GLN A 177 -38.67 15.44 15.47
CA GLN A 177 -40.06 15.82 15.27
C GLN A 177 -40.69 15.05 14.11
N LYS A 178 -40.02 15.00 12.95
CA LYS A 178 -40.50 14.24 11.79
C LYS A 178 -40.62 12.75 12.06
N TYR A 179 -39.71 12.18 12.83
CA TYR A 179 -39.80 10.78 13.25
C TYR A 179 -41.03 10.52 14.12
N LYS A 180 -41.30 11.39 15.11
CA LYS A 180 -42.51 11.29 15.96
C LYS A 180 -43.80 11.41 15.15
N GLU A 181 -43.86 12.34 14.19
CA GLU A 181 -45.02 12.49 13.28
C GLU A 181 -45.30 11.20 12.50
N VAL A 182 -44.25 10.54 11.98
CA VAL A 182 -44.37 9.26 11.27
C VAL A 182 -44.84 8.14 12.22
N GLN A 183 -44.27 8.04 13.41
CA GLN A 183 -44.64 7.02 14.40
C GLN A 183 -46.09 7.15 14.87
N GLN A 184 -46.58 8.38 15.08
CA GLN A 184 -47.97 8.63 15.46
C GLN A 184 -48.94 8.20 14.35
N ARG A 185 -48.63 8.50 13.08
CA ARG A 185 -49.45 8.06 11.94
C ARG A 185 -49.53 6.53 11.84
N ILE A 186 -48.41 5.84 12.07
CA ILE A 186 -48.39 4.37 12.08
C ILE A 186 -49.27 3.83 13.21
N ARG A 187 -49.12 4.33 14.45
CA ARG A 187 -49.94 3.90 15.59
C ARG A 187 -51.43 4.09 15.34
N VAL A 188 -51.85 5.26 14.86
CA VAL A 188 -53.27 5.55 14.56
C VAL A 188 -53.82 4.62 13.47
N ASN A 189 -53.02 4.30 12.45
CA ASN A 189 -53.41 3.34 11.42
C ASN A 189 -53.54 1.91 11.96
N THR A 190 -52.65 1.46 12.85
CA THR A 190 -52.75 0.12 13.47
C THR A 190 -54.01 -0.03 14.33
N PHE A 191 -54.38 1.00 15.10
CA PHE A 191 -55.64 0.98 15.88
C PHE A 191 -56.88 0.94 14.98
N ASN A 192 -56.89 1.65 13.84
CA ASN A 192 -58.02 1.62 12.90
C ASN A 192 -58.16 0.29 12.15
N VAL A 193 -57.05 -0.40 11.84
CA VAL A 193 -57.10 -1.74 11.21
C VAL A 193 -57.64 -2.79 12.19
N SER A 194 -57.37 -2.67 13.49
CA SER A 194 -57.89 -3.60 14.51
C SER A 194 -59.40 -3.49 14.77
N LYS A 195 -60.01 -2.31 14.52
CA LYS A 195 -61.47 -2.11 14.66
C LYS A 195 -62.29 -2.66 13.48
N ASN A 196 -61.65 -2.97 12.35
CA ASN A 196 -62.33 -3.47 11.15
C ASN A 196 -62.29 -5.01 10.98
N LYS A 197 -61.79 -5.75 11.99
CA LYS A 197 -61.87 -7.22 12.03
C LYS A 197 -62.89 -7.70 13.08
N GLY A 198 -64.12 -7.22 12.97
CA GLY A 198 -65.28 -7.73 13.71
C GLY A 198 -66.11 -8.67 12.86
N PHE A 199 -66.03 -9.96 13.18
CA PHE A 199 -66.96 -11.09 12.91
C PHE A 199 -68.05 -10.95 11.83
N ARG A 200 -67.97 -11.80 10.79
CA ARG A 200 -69.15 -12.37 10.12
C ARG A 200 -69.35 -13.79 10.64
N LEU A 201 -70.38 -13.97 11.47
CA LEU A 201 -71.14 -15.21 11.60
C LEU A 201 -72.28 -15.16 10.58
#